data_AF-A0A923M8P7-F1
#
_entry.id   AF-A0A923M8P7-F1
#
_cell.length_a   1.000
_cell.length_b   1.000
_cell.length_c   1.000
_cell.angle_alpha   90.00
_cell.angle_beta   90.00
_cell.angle_gamma   90.00
#
_symmetry.space_group_name_H-M   'P 1'
#
loop_
_entity.id
_entity.type
_entity.pdbx_description
1 polymer ?
#
loop_
_entity_poly.entity_id
_entity_poly.type
_entity_poly.pdbx_seq_one_letter_code
_entity_poly.pdbx_strand_id
1 'polypeptide(L)' 'MERRRLRAGQPITPQEFEELSDEELERLVPKRYREFFPGKDACGDGFFYLHDGTAYSFYRGGLLDE' A
#
# COMPACT_ATOMS: atom_id res chain seq x y z
N MET A 1 1.64 22.73 1.39
CA MET A 1 2.04 21.53 2.15
C MET A 1 3.08 20.80 1.32
N GLU A 2 4.26 20.57 1.88
CA GLU A 2 5.33 19.84 1.22
C GLU A 2 4.85 18.40 0.99
N ARG A 3 4.56 18.01 -0.26
CA ARG A 3 4.15 16.64 -0.55
C ARG A 3 5.35 15.74 -0.31
N ARG A 4 5.34 15.01 0.81
CA ARG A 4 6.31 13.96 1.13
C ARG A 4 6.48 13.07 -0.10
N ARG A 5 7.73 12.82 -0.52
CA ARG A 5 7.99 11.97 -1.69
C ARG A 5 7.53 10.54 -1.39
N LEU A 6 6.44 10.11 -2.00
CA LEU A 6 5.96 8.73 -1.92
C LEU A 6 6.98 7.79 -2.56
N ARG A 7 7.43 6.79 -1.81
CA ARG A 7 8.39 5.78 -2.26
C ARG A 7 7.80 4.39 -2.02
N ALA A 8 8.10 3.46 -2.92
CA ALA A 8 7.71 2.07 -2.75
C ALA A 8 8.26 1.51 -1.42
N GLY A 9 7.42 0.80 -0.68
CA GLY A 9 7.75 0.24 0.64
C GLY A 9 7.79 1.27 1.78
N GLN A 10 7.42 2.53 1.54
CA GLN A 10 7.32 3.51 2.61
C GLN A 10 6.02 3.27 3.40
N PRO A 11 6.09 3.14 4.74
CA PRO A 11 4.90 3.06 5.56
C PRO A 11 4.15 4.40 5.60
N ILE A 12 2.83 4.32 5.61
CA ILE A 12 1.91 5.45 5.78
C ILE A 12 0.97 5.22 6.96
N THR A 13 0.39 6.29 7.48
CA THR A 13 -0.65 6.24 8.51
C THR A 13 -2.02 5.91 7.91
N PRO A 14 -3.02 5.49 8.72
CA PRO A 14 -4.40 5.34 8.25
C PRO A 14 -4.97 6.62 7.64
N GLN A 15 -4.67 7.79 8.23
CA GLN A 15 -5.07 9.09 7.68
C GLN A 15 -4.45 9.36 6.31
N GLU A 16 -3.14 9.12 6.16
CA GLU A 16 -2.49 9.22 4.83
C GLU A 16 -3.13 8.25 3.84
N PHE A 17 -3.48 7.03 4.24
CA PHE A 17 -4.16 6.07 3.37
C PHE A 17 -5.54 6.57 2.90
N GLU A 18 -6.32 7.19 3.80
CA GLU A 18 -7.59 7.82 3.45
C GLU A 18 -7.43 9.01 2.50
N GLU A 19 -6.34 9.77 2.60
CA GLU A 19 -6.07 10.94 1.75
C GLU A 19 -5.54 10.58 0.35
N LEU A 20 -4.80 9.48 0.23
CA LEU A 20 -4.16 9.09 -1.04
C LEU A 20 -5.14 8.43 -2.02
N SER A 21 -4.92 8.67 -3.32
CA SER A 21 -5.65 7.99 -4.40
C SER A 21 -5.08 6.61 -4.73
N ASP A 22 -5.80 5.83 -5.53
CA ASP A 22 -5.32 4.54 -6.05
C ASP A 22 -3.95 4.65 -6.72
N GLU A 23 -3.77 5.65 -7.60
CA GLU A 23 -2.50 5.86 -8.31
C GLU A 23 -1.35 6.22 -7.35
N GLU A 24 -1.65 6.93 -6.26
CA GLU A 24 -0.65 7.28 -5.25
C GLU A 24 -0.30 6.09 -4.35
N LEU A 25 -1.30 5.27 -3.97
CA LEU A 25 -1.09 4.03 -3.24
C LEU A 25 -0.31 3.01 -4.09
N GLU A 26 -0.62 2.88 -5.38
CA GLU A 26 0.10 1.99 -6.30
C GLU A 26 1.62 2.31 -6.34
N ARG A 27 1.99 3.59 -6.23
CA ARG A 27 3.40 4.02 -6.17
C ARG A 27 4.11 3.59 -4.88
N LEU A 28 3.36 3.42 -3.79
CA LEU A 28 3.87 2.89 -2.52
C LEU A 28 4.03 1.37 -2.55
N VAL A 29 3.38 0.67 -3.49
CA VAL A 29 3.55 -0.77 -3.66
C VAL A 29 4.85 -1.08 -4.41
N PRO A 30 5.74 -1.95 -3.89
CA PRO A 30 6.92 -2.45 -4.60
C PRO A 30 6.55 -3.08 -5.95
N LYS A 31 7.41 -2.94 -6.96
CA LYS A 31 7.15 -3.45 -8.32
C LYS A 31 6.71 -4.91 -8.36
N ARG A 32 7.28 -5.76 -7.49
CA ARG A 32 6.95 -7.19 -7.39
C ARG A 32 5.51 -7.45 -6.96
N TYR A 33 4.88 -6.52 -6.22
CA TYR A 33 3.53 -6.69 -5.69
C TYR A 33 2.49 -5.81 -6.38
N ARG A 34 2.94 -4.87 -7.22
CA ARG A 34 2.08 -3.85 -7.82
C ARG A 34 1.01 -4.44 -8.73
N GLU A 35 1.32 -5.50 -9.47
CA GLU A 35 0.35 -6.20 -10.32
C GLU A 35 -0.80 -6.85 -9.53
N PHE A 36 -0.61 -7.08 -8.23
CA PHE A 36 -1.62 -7.66 -7.35
C PHE A 36 -2.40 -6.59 -6.58
N PHE A 37 -2.06 -5.31 -6.72
CA PHE A 37 -2.77 -4.23 -6.04
C PHE A 37 -4.21 -4.12 -6.59
N PRO A 38 -5.25 -4.36 -5.77
CA PRO A 38 -6.62 -4.45 -6.26
C PRO A 38 -7.34 -3.08 -6.32
N GLY A 39 -6.64 -1.98 -5.98
CA GLY A 39 -7.24 -0.69 -5.70
C GLY A 39 -7.57 -0.50 -4.22
N LYS A 40 -7.74 0.77 -3.80
CA LYS A 40 -8.00 1.22 -2.43
C LYS A 40 -9.29 0.67 -1.88
N ASP A 41 -10.35 0.63 -2.67
CA ASP A 41 -11.66 0.11 -2.24
C ASP A 41 -11.61 -1.35 -1.79
N ALA A 42 -10.66 -2.13 -2.32
CA ALA A 42 -10.42 -3.52 -1.93
C ALA A 42 -9.40 -3.66 -0.77
N CYS A 43 -8.87 -2.55 -0.25
CA CYS A 43 -7.89 -2.50 0.83
C CYS A 43 -8.54 -1.96 2.13
N GLY A 44 -9.51 -2.68 2.69
CA GLY A 44 -10.38 -2.22 3.79
C GLY A 44 -9.67 -1.75 5.07
N ASP A 45 -8.44 -2.22 5.31
CA ASP A 45 -7.62 -1.84 6.48
C ASP A 45 -6.18 -1.46 6.05
N GLY A 46 -6.03 -0.90 4.84
CA GLY A 46 -4.71 -0.52 4.33
C GLY A 46 -3.79 -1.72 4.08
N PHE A 47 -4.37 -2.87 3.73
CA PHE A 47 -3.62 -4.03 3.24
C PHE A 47 -4.40 -4.76 2.14
N PHE A 48 -3.70 -5.54 1.32
CA PHE A 48 -4.28 -6.45 0.33
C PHE A 48 -3.57 -7.80 0.34
N TYR A 49 -4.31 -8.84 -0.02
CA TYR A 49 -3.80 -10.21 -0.09
C TYR A 49 -3.10 -10.48 -1.43
N LEU A 50 -2.00 -11.23 -1.36
CA LEU A 50 -1.28 -11.79 -2.50
C LEU A 50 -1.76 -13.23 -2.76
N HIS A 51 -1.48 -13.76 -3.95
CA HIS A 51 -1.91 -15.11 -4.33
C HIS A 51 -1.27 -16.23 -3.50
N ASP A 52 -0.11 -15.99 -2.90
CA ASP A 52 0.57 -16.96 -2.03
C ASP A 52 0.01 -17.00 -0.60
N GLY A 53 -0.99 -16.16 -0.30
CA GLY A 53 -1.65 -16.11 1.01
C GLY A 53 -1.01 -15.11 1.99
N THR A 54 0.13 -14.51 1.65
CA THR A 54 0.64 -13.34 2.38
C THR A 54 -0.19 -12.09 2.06
N ALA A 55 -0.02 -11.05 2.87
CA ALA A 55 -0.68 -9.77 2.66
C ALA A 55 0.33 -8.63 2.75
N TYR A 56 0.24 -7.67 1.83
CA TYR A 56 1.04 -6.46 1.85
C TYR A 56 0.28 -5.37 2.61
N SER A 57 0.93 -4.73 3.59
CA SER A 57 0.38 -3.64 4.39
C SER A 57 1.03 -2.31 4.05
N PHE A 58 0.21 -1.31 3.73
CA PHE A 58 0.63 0.08 3.55
C PHE A 58 1.14 0.72 4.85
N TYR A 59 0.67 0.24 6.00
CA TYR A 59 1.10 0.76 7.31
C TYR A 59 2.48 0.27 7.73
N ARG A 60 2.88 -0.92 7.23
CA ARG A 60 4.24 -1.44 7.40
C ARG A 60 5.18 -1.10 6.25
N GLY A 61 4.64 -0.87 5.05
CA GLY A 61 5.44 -0.75 3.83
C GLY A 61 6.03 -2.09 3.38
N GLY A 62 5.39 -3.20 3.73
CA GLY A 62 5.91 -4.56 3.56
C GLY A 62 4.85 -5.63 3.81
N LEU A 63 5.26 -6.91 3.81
CA LEU A 63 4.36 -8.00 4.13
C LEU A 63 3.97 -7.98 5.62
N LEU A 64 2.75 -8.44 5.95
CA LEU A 64 2.26 -8.53 7.33
C LEU A 64 2.96 -9.63 8.15
N ASP A 65 3.46 -10.66 7.48
CA ASP A 65 4.12 -11.81 8.10
C ASP A 65 5.65 -11.68 8.17
N GLU A 66 6.21 -10.62 7.56
CA GLU A 66 7.62 -10.22 7.71
C GLU A 66 7.84 -9.22 8.86
#